data_AF-A0A3P7KGX1-F1
#
_entry.id   AF-A0A3P7KGX1-F1
#
_cell.length_a   1.000
_cell.length_b   1.000
_cell.length_c   1.000
_cell.angle_alpha   90.00
_cell.angle_beta   90.00
_cell.angle_gamma   90.00
#
_symmetry.space_group_name_H-M   'P 1'
#
loop_
_entity.id
_entity.type
_entity.pdbx_description
1 polymer ?
#
loop_
_entity_poly.entity_id
_entity_poly.type
_entity_poly.pdbx_seq_one_letter_code
_entity_poly.pdbx_strand_id
1 'polypeptide(L)'
;MCGTPKQNGETKEVFPNTPLVLVDKNAELPVKLKQLSDSLECVLTSQAGVTLMKNVDISLEFLHDGDKVTSCKIGYFGKPPVICDEAVELIQAGDFGKLRSKIFAVLATIPTNLTVSEKSFCVNALDSFEGFLLTANRGAPSFESICTLLYGFLLPRTPLRPARIYYTVEPSYIVMTRRQQLEASDFDNLDYMEVSVVSIDREIQMPAGDAR
;
A
#
# COMPACT_ATOMS: atom_id res chain seq x y z
N MET A 1 -40.65 3.26 -40.16
CA MET A 1 -39.18 3.06 -40.05
C MET A 1 -38.79 3.63 -38.69
N CYS A 2 -38.78 2.87 -37.60
CA CYS A 2 -37.70 1.98 -37.13
C CYS A 2 -36.29 2.61 -37.23
N GLY A 3 -35.67 2.87 -36.08
CA GLY A 3 -34.26 3.27 -35.95
C GLY A 3 -33.93 3.88 -34.59
N THR A 4 -33.49 3.04 -33.66
CA THR A 4 -33.20 3.23 -32.23
C THR A 4 -31.99 4.12 -31.89
N PRO A 5 -31.89 4.62 -30.63
CA PRO A 5 -30.76 5.42 -30.15
C PRO A 5 -29.55 4.55 -29.80
N LYS A 6 -28.33 4.99 -30.14
CA LYS A 6 -27.08 4.33 -29.75
C LYS A 6 -26.73 4.65 -28.29
N GLN A 7 -26.52 3.58 -27.54
CA GLN A 7 -26.16 3.55 -26.12
C GLN A 7 -24.72 4.05 -25.90
N ASN A 8 -24.56 4.80 -24.81
CA ASN A 8 -23.29 5.11 -24.17
C ASN A 8 -22.63 3.81 -23.69
N GLY A 9 -21.43 3.52 -24.19
CA GLY A 9 -20.56 2.48 -23.65
C GLY A 9 -19.70 3.08 -22.53
N GLU A 10 -20.24 3.16 -21.31
CA GLU A 10 -19.41 3.20 -20.11
C GLU A 10 -18.88 1.78 -19.88
N THR A 11 -17.64 1.54 -20.26
CA THR A 11 -16.91 0.35 -19.80
C THR A 11 -16.56 0.58 -18.34
N LYS A 12 -17.49 0.26 -17.44
CA LYS A 12 -17.17 0.07 -16.03
C LYS A 12 -16.25 -1.15 -15.95
N GLU A 13 -14.97 -0.92 -15.70
CA GLU A 13 -14.09 -1.99 -15.23
C GLU A 13 -14.64 -2.47 -13.89
N VAL A 14 -15.33 -3.60 -13.96
CA VAL A 14 -15.75 -4.37 -12.79
C VAL A 14 -14.50 -5.09 -12.31
N PHE A 15 -13.86 -4.56 -11.27
CA PHE A 15 -12.95 -5.35 -10.44
C PHE A 15 -13.69 -6.64 -10.04
N PRO A 16 -13.06 -7.83 -10.15
CA PRO A 16 -13.73 -9.06 -9.75
C PRO A 16 -14.11 -8.94 -8.27
N ASN A 17 -15.42 -8.96 -8.01
CA ASN A 17 -16.00 -9.10 -6.68
C ASN A 17 -15.68 -10.52 -6.17
N THR A 18 -14.43 -10.75 -5.78
CA THR A 18 -14.09 -11.89 -4.93
C THR A 18 -14.75 -11.63 -3.58
N PRO A 19 -15.59 -12.54 -3.05
CA PRO A 19 -16.21 -12.33 -1.75
C PRO A 19 -15.13 -12.07 -0.71
N LEU A 20 -15.18 -10.90 -0.07
CA LEU A 20 -14.27 -10.54 1.01
C LEU A 20 -14.48 -11.55 2.14
N VAL A 21 -13.59 -12.54 2.26
CA VAL A 21 -13.57 -13.45 3.41
C VAL A 21 -13.26 -12.60 4.63
N LEU A 22 -14.30 -12.26 5.40
CA LEU A 22 -14.15 -11.53 6.65
C LEU A 22 -13.39 -12.42 7.63
N VAL A 23 -12.32 -11.89 8.21
CA VAL A 23 -11.59 -12.61 9.26
C VAL A 23 -12.44 -12.57 10.53
N ASP A 24 -12.78 -13.74 11.07
CA ASP A 24 -13.54 -13.86 12.30
C ASP A 24 -12.68 -13.39 13.48
N LYS A 25 -13.13 -12.33 14.16
CA LYS A 25 -12.40 -11.72 15.29
C LYS A 25 -12.29 -12.65 16.50
N ASN A 26 -13.20 -13.61 16.65
CA ASN A 26 -13.25 -14.52 17.79
C ASN A 26 -12.54 -15.85 17.54
N ALA A 27 -12.07 -16.09 16.32
CA ALA A 27 -11.40 -17.34 15.97
C ALA A 27 -9.98 -17.42 16.54
N GLU A 28 -9.49 -18.65 16.71
CA GLU A 28 -8.11 -18.95 17.10
C GLU A 28 -7.12 -18.50 16.02
N LEU A 29 -5.86 -18.27 16.40
CA LEU A 29 -4.81 -17.77 15.50
C LEU A 29 -4.68 -18.62 14.21
N PRO A 30 -4.65 -19.97 14.25
CA PRO A 30 -4.54 -20.78 13.04
C PRO A 30 -5.70 -20.54 12.05
N VAL A 31 -6.91 -20.34 12.55
CA VAL A 31 -8.10 -20.07 11.73
C VAL A 31 -8.02 -18.68 11.09
N LYS A 32 -7.60 -17.67 11.86
CA LYS A 32 -7.40 -16.30 11.35
C LYS A 32 -6.31 -16.24 10.29
N LEU A 33 -5.20 -16.94 10.51
CA LEU A 33 -4.10 -17.07 9.54
C LEU A 33 -4.57 -17.81 8.28
N LYS A 34 -5.40 -18.85 8.43
CA LYS A 34 -6.01 -19.53 7.29
C LYS A 34 -6.91 -18.61 6.48
N GLN A 35 -7.82 -17.88 7.14
CA GLN A 35 -8.70 -16.90 6.49
C GLN A 35 -7.92 -15.78 5.77
N LEU A 36 -6.85 -15.28 6.40
CA LEU A 36 -5.95 -14.31 5.76
C LEU A 36 -5.29 -14.91 4.52
N SER A 37 -4.75 -16.12 4.62
CA SER A 37 -4.10 -16.81 3.48
C SER A 37 -5.08 -17.05 2.33
N ASP A 38 -6.31 -17.44 2.62
CA ASP A 38 -7.35 -17.64 1.61
C ASP A 38 -7.72 -16.33 0.93
N SER A 39 -7.82 -15.23 1.71
CA SER A 39 -8.11 -13.91 1.14
C SER A 39 -7.00 -13.38 0.24
N LEU A 40 -5.74 -13.76 0.50
CA LEU A 40 -4.57 -13.38 -0.29
C LEU A 40 -4.22 -14.40 -1.37
N GLU A 41 -5.05 -15.43 -1.56
CA GLU A 41 -4.80 -16.53 -2.49
C GLU A 41 -3.41 -17.16 -2.31
N CYS A 42 -2.98 -17.28 -1.05
CA CYS A 42 -1.67 -17.79 -0.66
C CYS A 42 -1.73 -19.27 -0.31
N VAL A 43 -0.66 -19.99 -0.65
CA VAL A 43 -0.40 -21.31 -0.07
C VAL A 43 0.09 -21.09 1.37
N LEU A 44 -0.61 -21.70 2.31
CA LEU A 44 -0.28 -21.68 3.74
C LEU A 44 0.50 -22.94 4.13
N THR A 45 1.65 -22.77 4.76
CA THR A 45 2.39 -23.85 5.41
C THR A 45 2.71 -23.46 6.84
N SER A 46 2.52 -24.39 7.79
CA SER A 46 2.80 -24.16 9.20
C SER A 46 3.66 -25.30 9.74
N GLN A 47 4.78 -24.96 10.38
CA GLN A 47 5.68 -25.92 10.99
C GLN A 47 6.36 -25.29 12.22
N ALA A 48 6.27 -25.96 13.36
CA ALA A 48 7.05 -25.68 14.58
C ALA A 48 7.17 -24.17 14.95
N GLY A 49 6.03 -23.50 15.17
CA GLY A 49 6.00 -22.08 15.57
C GLY A 49 6.24 -21.09 14.42
N VAL A 50 6.37 -21.58 13.18
CA VAL A 50 6.49 -20.73 11.98
C VAL A 50 5.31 -21.00 11.05
N THR A 51 4.71 -19.93 10.54
CA THR A 51 3.70 -19.98 9.50
C THR A 51 4.14 -19.13 8.31
N LEU A 52 4.19 -19.75 7.13
CA LEU A 52 4.51 -19.12 5.87
C LEU A 52 3.24 -19.05 5.01
N MET A 53 2.95 -17.88 4.45
CA MET A 53 1.92 -17.68 3.42
C MET A 53 2.59 -17.12 2.19
N LYS A 54 2.43 -17.78 1.05
CA LYS A 54 3.09 -17.32 -0.17
C LYS A 54 2.24 -17.53 -1.42
N ASN A 55 2.26 -16.54 -2.28
CA ASN A 55 1.90 -16.66 -3.69
C ASN A 55 3.02 -16.04 -4.56
N VAL A 56 2.73 -15.74 -5.82
CA VAL A 56 3.69 -15.15 -6.76
C VAL A 56 4.07 -13.69 -6.42
N ASP A 57 3.16 -12.94 -5.79
CA ASP A 57 3.29 -11.50 -5.54
C ASP A 57 3.59 -11.15 -4.08
N ILE A 58 3.33 -12.05 -3.14
CA ILE A 58 3.58 -11.81 -1.72
C ILE A 58 4.11 -13.06 -1.00
N SER A 59 4.98 -12.83 -0.02
CA SER A 59 5.44 -13.81 0.95
C SER A 59 5.33 -13.22 2.35
N LEU A 60 4.58 -13.86 3.24
CA LEU A 60 4.45 -13.52 4.65
C LEU A 60 5.04 -14.65 5.49
N GLU A 61 5.89 -14.32 6.44
CA GLU A 61 6.45 -15.26 7.42
C GLU A 61 6.09 -14.76 8.82
N PHE A 62 5.37 -15.59 9.58
CA PHE A 62 5.01 -15.34 10.96
C PHE A 62 5.78 -16.30 11.86
N LEU A 63 6.47 -15.75 12.86
CA LEU A 63 6.96 -16.52 14.00
C LEU A 63 5.95 -16.34 15.14
N HIS A 64 5.57 -17.43 15.78
CA HIS A 64 4.64 -17.44 16.90
C HIS A 64 5.08 -18.40 18.00
N ASP A 65 4.73 -18.01 19.23
CA ASP A 65 4.84 -18.83 20.43
C ASP A 65 3.44 -19.07 20.97
N GLY A 66 2.92 -20.28 20.75
CA GLY A 66 1.50 -20.60 20.93
C GLY A 66 0.61 -19.72 20.04
N ASP A 67 -0.36 -19.04 20.64
CA ASP A 67 -1.28 -18.14 19.94
C ASP A 67 -0.75 -16.69 19.78
N LYS A 68 0.52 -16.45 20.14
CA LYS A 68 1.11 -15.11 20.07
C LYS A 68 2.10 -15.00 18.93
N VAL A 69 1.80 -14.18 17.93
CA VAL A 69 2.77 -13.77 16.91
C VAL A 69 3.84 -12.87 17.54
N THR A 70 5.10 -13.24 17.38
CA THR A 70 6.28 -12.53 17.94
C THR A 70 7.07 -11.80 16.87
N SER A 71 6.99 -12.23 15.61
CA SER A 71 7.64 -11.56 14.48
C SER A 71 6.85 -11.79 13.20
N CYS A 72 6.86 -10.80 12.31
CA CYS A 72 6.32 -10.90 10.97
C CYS A 72 7.36 -10.38 9.97
N LYS A 73 7.56 -11.10 8.87
CA LYS A 73 8.28 -10.58 7.70
C LYS A 73 7.37 -10.58 6.48
N ILE A 74 7.49 -9.56 5.66
CA ILE A 74 6.70 -9.40 4.44
C ILE A 74 7.62 -9.10 3.26
N GLY A 75 7.47 -9.85 2.18
CA GLY A 75 8.14 -9.63 0.90
C GLY A 75 7.12 -9.50 -0.22
N TYR A 76 7.38 -8.60 -1.16
CA TYR A 76 6.50 -8.33 -2.31
C TYR A 76 7.24 -8.52 -3.62
N PHE A 77 6.53 -9.04 -4.63
CA PHE A 77 6.96 -9.09 -6.02
C PHE A 77 8.38 -9.64 -6.22
N GLY A 78 8.71 -10.71 -5.47
CA GLY A 78 10.01 -11.38 -5.53
C GLY A 78 11.14 -10.71 -4.74
N LYS A 79 10.90 -9.58 -4.06
CA LYS A 79 11.88 -8.96 -3.15
C LYS A 79 12.03 -9.78 -1.87
N PRO A 80 13.23 -9.78 -1.24
CA PRO A 80 13.44 -10.43 0.04
C PRO A 80 12.47 -9.93 1.12
N PRO A 81 11.87 -10.82 1.94
CA PRO A 81 11.03 -10.40 3.05
C PRO A 81 11.79 -9.55 4.09
N VAL A 82 11.17 -8.48 4.55
CA VAL A 82 11.69 -7.59 5.59
C VAL A 82 10.81 -7.64 6.82
N ILE A 83 11.39 -7.37 8.00
CA ILE A 83 10.66 -7.33 9.28
C ILE A 83 9.58 -6.24 9.23
N CYS A 84 8.39 -6.56 9.74
CA CYS A 84 7.26 -5.65 9.83
C CYS A 84 6.62 -5.72 11.22
N ASP A 85 7.09 -4.84 12.11
CA ASP A 85 6.57 -4.76 13.48
C ASP A 85 5.12 -4.29 13.52
N GLU A 86 4.72 -3.38 12.62
CA GLU A 86 3.33 -2.94 12.46
C GLU A 86 2.38 -4.12 12.19
N ALA A 87 2.81 -5.13 11.41
CA ALA A 87 2.01 -6.33 11.18
C ALA A 87 1.80 -7.14 12.47
N VAL A 88 2.83 -7.22 13.31
CA VAL A 88 2.76 -7.89 14.62
C VAL A 88 1.78 -7.15 15.53
N GLU A 89 1.87 -5.82 15.60
CA GLU A 89 0.96 -4.97 16.38
C GLU A 89 -0.49 -5.16 15.95
N LEU A 90 -0.77 -5.14 14.64
CA LEU A 90 -2.12 -5.35 14.10
C LEU A 90 -2.65 -6.75 14.44
N ILE A 91 -1.83 -7.78 14.37
CA ILE A 91 -2.24 -9.15 14.72
C ILE A 91 -2.52 -9.29 16.22
N GLN A 92 -1.63 -8.74 17.06
CA GLN A 92 -1.80 -8.78 18.51
C GLN A 92 -3.02 -7.97 18.98
N ALA A 93 -3.38 -6.91 18.24
CA ALA A 93 -4.62 -6.17 18.45
C ALA A 93 -5.88 -6.88 17.89
N GLY A 94 -5.72 -7.99 17.17
CA GLY A 94 -6.81 -8.71 16.52
C GLY A 94 -7.32 -8.07 15.22
N ASP A 95 -6.60 -7.08 14.68
CA ASP A 95 -6.99 -6.25 13.52
C ASP A 95 -6.52 -6.84 12.18
N PHE A 96 -6.80 -8.13 11.96
CA PHE A 96 -6.46 -8.84 10.72
C PHE A 96 -7.11 -8.21 9.48
N GLY A 97 -8.29 -7.60 9.62
CA GLY A 97 -8.93 -6.86 8.52
C GLY A 97 -8.10 -5.65 8.07
N LYS A 98 -7.51 -4.92 9.02
CA LYS A 98 -6.66 -3.75 8.73
C LYS A 98 -5.33 -4.18 8.11
N LEU A 99 -4.73 -5.26 8.63
CA LEU A 99 -3.55 -5.89 8.02
C LEU A 99 -3.82 -6.29 6.56
N ARG A 100 -4.94 -7.00 6.31
CA ARG A 100 -5.36 -7.41 4.97
C ARG A 100 -5.50 -6.21 4.03
N SER A 101 -6.22 -5.17 4.44
CA SER A 101 -6.43 -3.97 3.62
C SER A 101 -5.11 -3.26 3.30
N LYS A 102 -4.19 -3.17 4.25
CA LYS A 102 -2.85 -2.59 4.05
C LYS A 102 -2.02 -3.40 3.05
N ILE A 103 -2.06 -4.72 3.16
CA ILE A 103 -1.39 -5.61 2.20
C ILE A 103 -1.95 -5.40 0.78
N PHE A 104 -3.27 -5.34 0.63
CA PHE A 104 -3.91 -5.08 -0.67
C PHE A 104 -3.56 -3.72 -1.25
N ALA A 105 -3.45 -2.67 -0.42
CA ALA A 105 -3.02 -1.36 -0.87
C ALA A 105 -1.61 -1.42 -1.49
N VAL A 106 -0.68 -2.19 -0.90
CA VAL A 106 0.66 -2.39 -1.46
C VAL A 106 0.60 -3.24 -2.74
N LEU A 107 -0.19 -4.32 -2.76
CA LEU A 107 -0.36 -5.16 -3.95
C LEU A 107 -0.91 -4.37 -5.15
N ALA A 108 -1.80 -3.40 -4.90
CA ALA A 108 -2.39 -2.54 -5.91
C ALA A 108 -1.41 -1.52 -6.54
N THR A 109 -0.19 -1.38 -5.99
CA THR A 109 0.82 -0.47 -6.55
C THR A 109 1.43 -0.97 -7.86
N ILE A 110 1.21 -2.23 -8.23
CA ILE A 110 1.72 -2.84 -9.46
C ILE A 110 0.57 -3.58 -10.16
N PRO A 111 0.41 -3.45 -11.49
CA PRO A 111 -0.66 -4.13 -12.21
C PRO A 111 -0.54 -5.67 -12.10
N THR A 112 -1.67 -6.32 -11.87
CA THR A 112 -1.72 -7.77 -11.60
C THR A 112 -1.46 -8.63 -12.83
N ASN A 113 -1.72 -8.08 -14.02
CA ASN A 113 -1.57 -8.74 -15.33
C ASN A 113 -0.12 -8.82 -15.84
N LEU A 114 0.85 -8.29 -15.10
CA LEU A 114 2.26 -8.36 -15.44
C LEU A 114 2.90 -9.71 -15.07
N THR A 115 3.92 -10.11 -15.83
CA THR A 115 4.78 -11.24 -15.48
C THR A 115 5.64 -10.93 -14.25
N VAL A 116 6.16 -11.97 -13.60
CA VAL A 116 7.04 -11.82 -12.42
C VAL A 116 8.25 -10.92 -12.70
N SER A 117 8.85 -11.06 -13.89
CA SER A 117 9.98 -10.23 -14.32
C SER A 117 9.59 -8.76 -14.50
N GLU A 118 8.42 -8.48 -15.07
CA GLU A 118 7.92 -7.12 -15.25
C GLU A 118 7.57 -6.49 -13.91
N LYS A 119 6.92 -7.22 -13.01
CA LYS A 119 6.64 -6.75 -11.64
C LYS A 119 7.93 -6.38 -10.92
N SER A 120 8.98 -7.22 -11.02
CA SER A 120 10.30 -6.91 -10.44
C SER A 120 10.90 -5.62 -11.02
N PHE A 121 10.78 -5.41 -12.33
CA PHE A 121 11.21 -4.16 -12.98
C PHE A 121 10.42 -2.95 -12.45
N CYS A 122 9.09 -3.06 -12.33
CA CYS A 122 8.24 -2.01 -11.75
C CYS A 122 8.64 -1.66 -10.32
N VAL A 123 8.93 -2.64 -9.46
CA VAL A 123 9.41 -2.37 -8.10
C VAL A 123 10.74 -1.61 -8.11
N ASN A 124 11.67 -1.98 -8.99
CA ASN A 124 12.96 -1.30 -9.13
C ASN A 124 12.81 0.14 -9.65
N ALA A 125 11.86 0.37 -10.56
CA ALA A 125 11.53 1.72 -11.03
C ALA A 125 10.97 2.57 -9.88
N LEU A 126 10.05 2.01 -9.07
CA LEU A 126 9.54 2.67 -7.87
C LEU A 126 10.66 2.92 -6.85
N ASP A 127 11.56 1.95 -6.60
CA ASP A 127 12.75 2.14 -5.73
C ASP A 127 13.58 3.35 -6.19
N SER A 128 13.81 3.46 -7.51
CA SER A 128 14.62 4.53 -8.09
C SER A 128 13.93 5.88 -8.00
N PHE A 129 12.62 5.92 -8.26
CA PHE A 129 11.81 7.14 -8.17
C PHE A 129 11.71 7.64 -6.72
N GLU A 130 11.44 6.74 -5.78
CA GLU A 130 11.45 7.07 -4.34
C GLU A 130 12.82 7.56 -3.90
N GLY A 131 13.91 6.92 -4.35
CA GLY A 131 15.28 7.38 -4.09
C GLY A 131 15.52 8.82 -4.58
N PHE A 132 15.07 9.14 -5.80
CA PHE A 132 15.15 10.49 -6.33
C PHE A 132 14.39 11.50 -5.45
N LEU A 133 13.13 11.22 -5.10
CA LEU A 133 12.32 12.10 -4.27
C LEU A 133 12.89 12.24 -2.85
N LEU A 134 13.41 11.18 -2.25
CA LEU A 134 14.06 11.23 -0.93
C LEU A 134 15.28 12.14 -0.94
N THR A 135 16.06 12.18 -2.02
CA THR A 135 17.20 13.12 -2.11
C THR A 135 16.77 14.60 -2.19
N ALA A 136 15.53 14.86 -2.64
CA ALA A 136 14.93 16.18 -2.66
C ALA A 136 14.34 16.58 -1.29
N ASN A 137 13.91 15.61 -0.47
CA ASN A 137 13.50 15.81 0.93
C ASN A 137 14.70 16.13 1.84
N ARG A 138 15.30 17.30 1.71
CA ARG A 138 16.39 17.73 2.60
C ARG A 138 15.82 18.30 3.90
N GLY A 139 16.38 17.86 5.03
CA GLY A 139 16.08 18.41 6.35
C GLY A 139 15.05 17.60 7.15
N ALA A 140 14.65 18.15 8.29
CA ALA A 140 13.67 17.51 9.18
C ALA A 140 12.24 17.59 8.59
N PRO A 141 11.38 16.61 8.87
CA PRO A 141 9.95 16.68 8.51
C PRO A 141 9.27 17.88 9.17
N SER A 142 8.78 18.83 8.38
CA SER A 142 8.08 20.02 8.87
C SER A 142 6.92 20.40 7.96
N PHE A 143 5.96 21.17 8.48
CA PHE A 143 4.87 21.70 7.67
C PHE A 143 5.39 22.60 6.53
N GLU A 144 6.47 23.35 6.78
CA GLU A 144 7.14 24.16 5.76
C GLU A 144 7.72 23.29 4.65
N SER A 145 8.37 22.18 5.00
CA SER A 145 8.93 21.24 4.02
C SER A 145 7.85 20.70 3.10
N ILE A 146 6.65 20.37 3.61
CA ILE A 146 5.52 19.93 2.77
C ILE A 146 5.14 21.00 1.74
N CYS A 147 5.06 22.26 2.16
CA CYS A 147 4.53 23.35 1.33
C CYS A 147 5.57 23.98 0.38
N THR A 148 6.87 23.76 0.60
CA THR A 148 7.95 24.46 -0.13
C THR A 148 8.77 23.54 -1.04
N LEU A 149 8.75 22.23 -0.81
CA LEU A 149 9.49 21.29 -1.64
C LEU A 149 8.84 21.16 -3.03
N LEU A 150 9.66 21.31 -4.08
CA LEU A 150 9.21 21.28 -5.47
C LEU A 150 8.42 20.02 -5.84
N TYR A 151 8.82 18.88 -5.27
CA TYR A 151 8.19 17.58 -5.53
C TYR A 151 7.32 17.11 -4.37
N GLY A 152 6.99 17.99 -3.42
CA GLY A 152 6.34 17.64 -2.17
C GLY A 152 7.27 16.87 -1.22
N PHE A 153 6.75 16.58 -0.03
CA PHE A 153 7.43 15.77 0.97
C PHE A 153 7.06 14.30 0.79
N LEU A 154 8.04 13.47 0.40
CA LEU A 154 7.88 12.02 0.34
C LEU A 154 7.91 11.36 1.73
N LEU A 155 6.87 10.60 2.06
CA LEU A 155 6.90 9.57 3.09
C LEU A 155 7.10 8.20 2.40
N PRO A 156 8.28 7.56 2.54
CA PRO A 156 8.66 6.39 1.74
C PRO A 156 7.75 5.20 1.98
N ARG A 157 7.75 4.23 1.07
CA ARG A 157 6.97 3.00 1.22
C ARG A 157 7.42 2.20 2.45
N THR A 158 6.49 1.44 2.99
CA THR A 158 6.73 0.41 4.03
C THR A 158 6.10 -0.90 3.58
N PRO A 159 6.34 -2.02 4.28
CA PRO A 159 5.68 -3.27 3.95
C PRO A 159 4.14 -3.22 4.02
N LEU A 160 3.55 -2.23 4.70
CA LEU A 160 2.09 -2.11 4.88
C LEU A 160 1.53 -0.77 4.37
N ARG A 161 2.30 0.00 3.61
CA ARG A 161 1.87 1.30 3.09
C ARG A 161 2.62 1.66 1.81
N PRO A 162 1.92 2.02 0.72
CA PRO A 162 2.52 2.64 -0.46
C PRO A 162 3.30 3.93 -0.12
N ALA A 163 4.21 4.34 -1.00
CA ALA A 163 4.84 5.64 -0.91
C ALA A 163 3.78 6.75 -1.04
N ARG A 164 3.87 7.77 -0.18
CA ARG A 164 2.94 8.90 -0.14
C ARG A 164 3.69 10.21 -0.32
N ILE A 165 3.15 11.09 -1.16
CA ILE A 165 3.69 12.43 -1.36
C ILE A 165 2.69 13.45 -0.83
N TYR A 166 3.17 14.30 0.06
CA TYR A 166 2.40 15.37 0.68
C TYR A 166 2.80 16.70 0.03
N TYR A 167 1.83 17.44 -0.49
CA TYR A 167 2.07 18.71 -1.22
C TYR A 167 1.51 19.93 -0.51
N THR A 168 0.47 19.75 0.31
CA THR A 168 -0.25 20.85 0.92
C THR A 168 -0.61 20.50 2.35
N VAL A 169 -0.59 21.51 3.20
CA VAL A 169 -1.12 21.45 4.57
C VAL A 169 -2.09 22.60 4.70
N GLU A 170 -3.32 22.32 5.17
CA GLU A 170 -4.25 23.40 5.44
C GLU A 170 -3.70 24.32 6.54
N PRO A 171 -3.71 25.66 6.36
CA PRO A 171 -3.23 26.58 7.39
C PRO A 171 -3.95 26.44 8.74
N SER A 172 -5.23 26.06 8.71
CA SER A 172 -6.06 25.75 9.89
C SER A 172 -5.42 24.65 10.76
N TYR A 173 -4.88 23.61 10.12
CA TYR A 173 -4.25 22.48 10.79
C TYR A 173 -2.96 22.89 11.51
N ILE A 174 -2.14 23.74 10.87
CA ILE A 174 -0.90 24.28 11.45
C ILE A 174 -1.22 25.12 12.70
N VAL A 175 -2.23 25.99 12.61
CA VAL A 175 -2.67 26.83 13.73
C VAL A 175 -3.22 25.98 14.89
N MET A 176 -3.98 24.93 14.57
CA MET A 176 -4.59 24.05 15.57
C MET A 176 -3.53 23.26 16.34
N THR A 177 -2.54 22.71 15.65
CA THR A 177 -1.47 21.91 16.27
C THR A 177 -0.50 22.76 17.10
N ARG A 178 -0.36 24.07 16.79
CA ARG A 178 0.58 25.00 17.45
C ARG A 178 2.04 24.50 17.46
N ARG A 179 2.41 23.70 16.45
CA ARG A 179 3.73 23.09 16.30
C ARG A 179 4.28 23.40 14.92
N GLN A 180 5.61 23.35 14.77
CA GLN A 180 6.28 23.52 13.46
C GLN A 180 6.76 22.19 12.86
N GLN A 181 7.04 21.20 13.72
CA GLN A 181 7.52 19.88 13.31
C GLN A 181 6.34 18.93 13.07
N LEU A 182 6.53 18.02 12.11
CA LEU A 182 5.58 16.94 11.86
C LEU A 182 5.83 15.77 12.82
N GLU A 183 4.75 15.20 13.31
CA GLU A 183 4.73 13.91 14.00
C GLU A 183 4.13 12.82 13.11
N ALA A 184 4.38 11.56 13.46
CA ALA A 184 3.90 10.41 12.68
C ALA A 184 2.37 10.43 12.48
N SER A 185 1.61 10.86 13.49
CA SER A 185 0.15 10.98 13.44
C SER A 185 -0.36 12.09 12.54
N ASP A 186 0.46 13.09 12.18
CA ASP A 186 0.02 14.15 11.28
C ASP A 186 -0.23 13.60 9.88
N PHE A 187 0.57 12.63 9.44
CA PHE A 187 0.47 12.02 8.10
C PHE A 187 -0.85 11.28 7.83
N ASP A 188 -1.62 10.96 8.88
CA ASP A 188 -2.96 10.38 8.76
C ASP A 188 -4.05 11.44 8.53
N ASN A 189 -3.76 12.72 8.78
CA ASN A 189 -4.72 13.84 8.67
C ASN A 189 -4.46 14.75 7.47
N LEU A 190 -3.32 14.58 6.79
CA LEU A 190 -2.93 15.40 5.64
C LEU A 190 -3.30 14.73 4.32
N ASP A 191 -3.69 15.54 3.34
CA ASP A 191 -3.91 15.08 1.98
C ASP A 191 -2.61 14.59 1.34
N TYR A 192 -2.69 13.49 0.61
CA TYR A 192 -1.54 12.86 -0.02
C TYR A 192 -1.89 12.29 -1.40
N MET A 193 -0.84 12.11 -2.20
CA MET A 193 -0.87 11.31 -3.43
C MET A 193 -0.11 10.00 -3.17
N GLU A 194 -0.63 8.87 -3.66
CA GLU A 194 0.06 7.57 -3.62
C GLU A 194 0.75 7.29 -4.95
N VAL A 195 1.96 6.73 -4.89
CA VAL A 195 2.74 6.35 -6.07
C VAL A 195 2.45 4.89 -6.42
N SER A 196 2.05 4.65 -7.66
CA SER A 196 1.84 3.31 -8.22
C SER A 196 2.27 3.26 -9.69
N VAL A 197 2.51 2.04 -10.17
CA VAL A 197 2.64 1.76 -11.60
C VAL A 197 1.25 1.44 -12.14
N VAL A 198 0.90 2.07 -13.24
CA VAL A 198 -0.37 1.85 -13.95
C VAL A 198 -0.09 1.36 -15.36
N SER A 199 -0.83 0.36 -15.80
CA SER A 199 -0.83 -0.10 -17.19
C SER A 199 -1.64 0.90 -18.03
N ILE A 200 -1.01 1.97 -18.50
CA ILE A 200 -1.63 2.92 -19.43
C ILE A 200 -1.15 2.62 -20.85
N ASP A 201 -2.10 2.24 -21.71
CA ASP A 201 -1.93 2.04 -23.15
C ASP A 201 -2.32 3.29 -23.98
N ARG A 202 -2.48 4.47 -23.35
CA ARG A 202 -2.93 5.69 -24.03
C ARG A 202 -1.96 6.84 -23.82
N GLU A 203 -1.72 7.62 -24.87
CA GLU A 203 -0.99 8.88 -24.80
C GLU A 203 -1.63 9.79 -23.74
N ILE A 204 -0.89 10.12 -22.70
CA ILE A 204 -1.31 11.09 -21.69
C ILE A 204 -1.11 12.47 -22.31
N GLN A 205 -2.20 13.16 -22.66
CA GLN A 205 -2.14 14.60 -22.87
C GLN A 205 -1.93 15.26 -21.51
N MET A 206 -0.76 15.85 -21.32
CA MET A 206 -0.51 16.75 -20.19
C MET A 206 -1.62 17.81 -20.18
N PRO A 207 -2.21 18.15 -19.02
CA PRO A 207 -3.12 19.30 -18.95
C PRO A 207 -2.40 20.50 -19.55
N ALA A 208 -3.06 21.21 -20.46
CA ALA A 208 -2.49 22.39 -21.09
C ALA A 208 -2.11 23.36 -19.99
N GLY A 209 -0.82 23.45 -19.68
CA GLY A 209 -0.30 24.50 -18.83
C GLY A 209 -0.54 25.79 -19.57
N ASP A 210 -1.37 26.67 -19.02
CA ASP A 210 -1.45 28.05 -19.47
C ASP A 210 -0.05 28.67 -19.25
N ALA A 211 0.77 28.62 -20.30
CA ALA A 211 1.98 29.40 -20.40
C ALA A 211 1.55 30.87 -20.49
N ARG A 212 1.53 31.55 -19.35
CA ARG A 212 1.49 33.00 -19.28
C ARG A 212 2.91 33.53 -19.07
#